data_AF-A0A961GZ36-F1
#
_entry.id   AF-A0A961GZ36-F1
#
_cell.length_a   1.000
_cell.length_b   1.000
_cell.length_c   1.000
_cell.angle_alpha   90.00
_cell.angle_beta   90.00
_cell.angle_gamma   90.00
#
_symmetry.space_group_name_H-M   'P 1'
#
loop_
_entity.id
_entity.type
_entity.pdbx_description
1 polymer ?
#
loop_
_entity_poly.entity_id
_entity_poly.type
_entity_poly.pdbx_seq_one_letter_code
_entity_poly.pdbx_strand_id
1 'polypeptide(L)'
;MRLSLIFFMLILLPLATGVHAWLFCRDNLPALTQEAVTRLKDAGVRDPVVDVRFFDIAVTGEAPDPAAREKALASIRTLVPLRLQPGADRIHVLASLSAKLDQNTLSLSGWFPEGDEIKNVRQLFAELRPDLTIKSDDLHTAPEVRWPEGVKPPLTMNSAMLKPIIDILRVPAELHIKADGDEIVLSGLLSKAALKEELVATMAEVAGGRVVDPAALKASPHVLPASFAKEEALAAFVHSFFSVPPPRSFDIGSDGIPHLKGAATRQMESSWLGLLRPVTGSAKVDAQFTLVPSIYHFPGYQTQTRLPPEVLESLRQALHGFVITFETGTSRLSAEEQTHLATLAPALLAAGPALGLVIGAHPDPAGPASAEEALARARAGAVLSFLIEQGVPSADMNAVVFDPVPAGSPSAPAVPRSVELLIK
;
A
#
# COMPACT_ATOMS: atom_id res chain seq x y z
N MET A 1 81.55 31.51 -56.66
CA MET A 1 80.07 31.44 -56.78
C MET A 1 79.40 30.44 -55.82
N ARG A 2 79.97 29.25 -55.55
CA ARG A 2 79.32 28.25 -54.67
C ARG A 2 79.14 28.68 -53.19
N LEU A 3 80.06 29.47 -52.63
CA LEU A 3 79.99 29.91 -51.22
C LEU A 3 78.87 30.93 -50.95
N SER A 4 78.68 31.91 -51.83
CA SER A 4 77.64 32.94 -51.68
C SER A 4 76.22 32.36 -51.76
N LEU A 5 76.05 31.30 -52.56
CA LEU A 5 74.78 30.57 -52.69
C LEU A 5 74.43 29.78 -51.42
N ILE A 6 75.44 29.25 -50.71
CA ILE A 6 75.27 28.59 -49.41
C ILE A 6 74.85 29.59 -48.34
N PHE A 7 75.47 30.78 -48.29
CA PHE A 7 75.07 31.84 -47.35
C PHE A 7 73.65 32.35 -47.59
N PHE A 8 73.26 32.53 -48.86
CA PHE A 8 71.88 32.89 -49.20
C PHE A 8 70.89 31.80 -48.77
N MET A 9 71.19 30.51 -48.98
CA MET A 9 70.32 29.42 -48.51
C MET A 9 70.24 29.35 -46.98
N LEU A 10 71.34 29.58 -46.27
CA LEU A 10 71.36 29.60 -44.79
C LEU A 10 70.54 30.75 -44.20
N ILE A 11 70.42 31.88 -44.90
CA ILE A 11 69.59 33.02 -44.48
C ILE A 11 68.13 32.85 -44.92
N LEU A 12 67.89 32.29 -46.10
CA LEU A 12 66.54 32.08 -46.64
C LEU A 12 65.78 30.98 -45.91
N LEU A 13 66.46 29.93 -45.44
CA LEU A 13 65.84 28.83 -44.72
C LEU A 13 65.09 29.27 -43.45
N PRO A 14 65.69 30.02 -42.49
CA PRO A 14 64.99 30.47 -41.29
C PRO A 14 63.84 31.43 -41.63
N LEU A 15 64.00 32.29 -42.65
CA LEU A 15 62.95 33.19 -43.11
C LEU A 15 61.76 32.40 -43.69
N ALA A 16 62.02 31.40 -44.54
CA ALA A 16 61.00 30.54 -45.10
C ALA A 16 60.28 29.73 -44.02
N THR A 17 61.01 29.19 -43.03
CA THR A 17 60.39 28.49 -41.90
C THR A 17 59.55 29.41 -41.02
N GLY A 18 59.98 30.66 -40.81
CA GLY A 18 59.22 31.65 -40.04
C GLY A 18 57.93 32.07 -40.74
N VAL A 19 58.00 32.33 -42.05
CA VAL A 19 56.80 32.65 -42.87
C VAL A 19 55.85 31.45 -42.91
N HIS A 20 56.36 30.24 -43.09
CA HIS A 20 55.53 29.04 -43.10
C HIS A 20 54.85 28.80 -41.75
N ALA A 21 55.58 28.93 -40.64
CA ALA A 21 55.01 28.80 -39.30
C ALA A 21 53.94 29.88 -39.03
N TRP A 22 54.20 31.12 -39.45
CA TRP A 22 53.23 32.21 -39.32
C TRP A 22 51.96 31.96 -40.13
N LEU A 23 52.09 31.56 -41.41
CA LEU A 23 50.94 31.21 -42.27
C LEU A 23 50.16 30.03 -41.69
N PHE A 24 50.86 29.01 -41.17
CA PHE A 24 50.20 27.88 -40.53
C PHE A 24 49.40 28.30 -39.29
N CYS A 25 49.99 29.11 -38.41
CA CYS A 25 49.31 29.60 -37.21
C CYS A 25 48.14 30.53 -37.52
N ARG A 26 48.24 31.35 -38.58
CA ARG A 26 47.18 32.31 -38.94
C ARG A 26 46.01 31.65 -39.68
N ASP A 27 46.30 30.79 -40.64
CA ASP A 27 45.30 30.34 -41.61
C ASP A 27 44.85 28.89 -41.36
N ASN A 28 45.77 27.98 -41.00
CA ASN A 28 45.45 26.56 -40.83
C ASN A 28 45.01 26.20 -39.40
N LEU A 29 45.65 26.78 -38.37
CA LEU A 29 45.40 26.43 -36.98
C LEU A 29 43.93 26.69 -36.55
N PRO A 30 43.31 27.86 -36.86
CA PRO A 30 41.91 28.08 -36.51
C PRO A 30 40.94 27.10 -37.20
N ALA A 31 41.21 26.76 -38.47
CA ALA A 31 40.39 25.82 -39.23
C ALA A 31 40.48 24.40 -38.64
N LEU A 32 41.70 23.94 -38.31
CA LEU A 32 41.92 22.63 -37.67
C LEU A 32 41.29 22.56 -36.27
N THR A 33 41.37 23.64 -35.47
CA THR A 33 40.70 23.71 -34.17
C THR A 33 39.19 23.63 -34.33
N GLN A 34 38.60 24.35 -35.28
CA GLN A 34 37.17 24.32 -35.53
C GLN A 34 36.71 22.94 -36.04
N GLU A 35 37.49 22.30 -36.90
CA GLU A 35 37.22 20.93 -37.37
C GLU A 35 37.28 19.93 -36.21
N ALA A 36 38.29 20.02 -35.34
CA ALA A 36 38.39 19.18 -34.15
C ALA A 36 37.18 19.36 -33.21
N VAL A 37 36.77 20.60 -32.93
CA VAL A 37 35.56 20.89 -32.15
C VAL A 37 34.32 20.28 -32.81
N THR A 38 34.19 20.40 -34.12
CA THR A 38 33.05 19.86 -34.87
C THR A 38 32.99 18.33 -34.74
N ARG A 39 34.11 17.64 -34.95
CA ARG A 39 34.18 16.18 -34.78
C ARG A 39 33.87 15.72 -33.36
N LEU A 40 34.31 16.47 -32.34
CA LEU A 40 33.97 16.17 -30.95
C LEU A 40 32.46 16.32 -30.69
N LYS A 41 31.84 17.37 -31.22
CA LYS A 41 30.38 17.57 -31.12
C LYS A 41 29.61 16.48 -31.87
N ASP A 42 30.06 16.10 -33.06
CA ASP A 42 29.46 15.02 -33.87
C ASP A 42 29.59 13.64 -33.19
N ALA A 43 30.63 13.46 -32.38
CA ALA A 43 30.81 12.29 -31.51
C ALA A 43 29.98 12.35 -30.20
N GLY A 44 29.24 13.44 -29.97
CA GLY A 44 28.37 13.62 -28.82
C GLY A 44 29.04 14.23 -27.58
N VAL A 45 30.27 14.74 -27.70
CA VAL A 45 30.98 15.39 -26.58
C VAL A 45 30.37 16.75 -26.29
N ARG A 46 30.00 16.98 -25.03
CA ARG A 46 29.48 18.26 -24.52
C ARG A 46 30.62 19.17 -24.09
N ASP A 47 30.42 20.46 -24.32
CA ASP A 47 31.38 21.54 -24.03
C ASP A 47 32.83 21.21 -24.38
N PRO A 48 33.12 20.80 -25.64
CA PRO A 48 34.47 20.45 -26.03
C PRO A 48 35.36 21.68 -26.06
N VAL A 49 36.48 21.61 -25.34
CA VAL A 49 37.57 22.58 -25.40
C VAL A 49 38.75 21.93 -26.08
N VAL A 50 39.28 22.62 -27.09
CA VAL A 50 40.41 22.16 -27.88
C VAL A 50 41.53 23.19 -27.80
N ASP A 51 42.68 22.79 -27.28
CA ASP A 51 43.92 23.58 -27.28
C ASP A 51 44.89 22.96 -28.29
N VAL A 52 45.23 23.71 -29.34
CA VAL A 52 46.17 23.28 -30.38
C VAL A 52 47.46 24.08 -30.25
N ARG A 53 48.56 23.39 -29.95
CA ARG A 53 49.90 23.96 -29.85
C ARG A 53 50.77 23.39 -30.97
N PHE A 54 50.93 24.17 -32.04
CA PHE A 54 51.56 23.71 -33.28
C PHE A 54 50.87 22.45 -33.86
N PHE A 55 51.48 21.28 -33.69
CA PHE A 55 50.95 19.99 -34.16
C PHE A 55 50.38 19.15 -33.03
N ASP A 56 50.44 19.60 -31.78
CA ASP A 56 49.98 18.83 -30.65
C ASP A 56 48.60 19.35 -30.22
N ILE A 57 47.64 18.44 -30.08
CA ILE A 57 46.26 18.75 -29.70
C ILE A 57 45.99 18.22 -28.30
N ALA A 58 45.38 19.06 -27.47
CA ALA A 58 44.78 18.69 -26.20
C ALA A 58 43.27 18.90 -26.28
N VAL A 59 42.52 17.91 -25.83
CA VAL A 59 41.06 17.92 -25.85
C VAL A 59 40.52 17.69 -24.45
N THR A 60 39.52 18.49 -24.08
CA THR A 60 38.76 18.29 -22.85
C THR A 60 37.27 18.36 -23.16
N GLY A 61 36.45 17.65 -22.41
CA GLY A 61 34.99 17.70 -22.57
C GLY A 61 34.30 16.53 -21.88
N GLU A 62 32.99 16.46 -22.01
CA GLU A 62 32.16 15.43 -21.37
C GLU A 62 31.52 14.51 -22.42
N ALA A 63 31.84 13.22 -22.37
CA ALA A 63 31.22 12.21 -23.21
C ALA A 63 30.02 11.57 -22.48
N PRO A 64 28.95 11.19 -23.21
CA PRO A 64 27.76 10.58 -22.61
C PRO A 64 28.00 9.14 -22.11
N ASP A 65 28.88 8.40 -22.76
CA ASP A 65 29.25 7.02 -22.42
C ASP A 65 30.69 6.70 -22.88
N PRO A 66 31.30 5.60 -22.41
CA PRO A 66 32.66 5.22 -22.80
C PRO A 66 32.84 4.96 -24.31
N ALA A 67 31.83 4.42 -24.99
CA ALA A 67 31.92 4.15 -26.43
C ALA A 67 31.96 5.46 -27.25
N ALA A 68 31.19 6.47 -26.84
CA ALA A 68 31.21 7.81 -27.41
C ALA A 68 32.57 8.49 -27.15
N ARG A 69 33.16 8.32 -25.96
CA ARG A 69 34.52 8.78 -25.66
C ARG A 69 35.54 8.16 -26.62
N GLU A 70 35.51 6.84 -26.80
CA GLU A 70 36.43 6.15 -27.72
C GLU A 70 36.25 6.62 -29.16
N LYS A 71 35.00 6.75 -29.62
CA LYS A 71 34.67 7.28 -30.96
C LYS A 71 35.19 8.70 -31.13
N ALA A 72 35.04 9.55 -30.13
CA ALA A 72 35.55 10.93 -30.14
C ALA A 72 37.08 10.95 -30.27
N LEU A 73 37.78 10.16 -29.45
CA LEU A 73 39.25 10.08 -29.50
C LEU A 73 39.75 9.49 -30.82
N ALA A 74 39.07 8.48 -31.36
CA ALA A 74 39.37 7.94 -32.69
C ALA A 74 39.20 9.01 -33.78
N SER A 75 38.11 9.79 -33.73
CA SER A 75 37.85 10.85 -34.71
C SER A 75 38.94 11.94 -34.70
N ILE A 76 39.47 12.28 -33.52
CA ILE A 76 40.58 13.24 -33.37
C ILE A 76 41.89 12.67 -33.87
N ARG A 77 42.18 11.38 -33.60
CA ARG A 77 43.41 10.71 -34.08
C ARG A 77 43.50 10.63 -35.61
N THR A 78 42.37 10.68 -36.31
CA THR A 78 42.35 10.72 -37.78
C THR A 78 42.56 12.11 -38.38
N LEU A 79 42.61 13.16 -37.56
CA LEU A 79 42.77 14.54 -38.01
C LEU A 79 44.26 14.86 -38.21
N VAL A 80 44.79 14.45 -39.36
CA VAL A 80 46.16 14.78 -39.80
C VAL A 80 46.21 16.28 -40.15
N PRO A 81 47.21 17.07 -39.70
CA PRO A 81 48.50 16.65 -39.11
C PRO A 81 48.58 16.67 -37.57
N LEU A 82 47.46 16.78 -36.84
CA LEU A 82 47.49 16.91 -35.38
C LEU A 82 47.82 15.58 -34.67
N ARG A 83 48.54 15.68 -33.56
CA ARG A 83 48.96 14.57 -32.70
C ARG A 83 48.38 14.76 -31.31
N LEU A 84 47.56 13.80 -30.89
CA LEU A 84 47.02 13.76 -29.54
C LEU A 84 48.10 13.20 -28.59
N GLN A 85 48.63 14.04 -27.69
CA GLN A 85 49.64 13.60 -26.73
C GLN A 85 49.04 12.66 -25.67
N PRO A 86 49.79 11.67 -25.16
CA PRO A 86 49.36 10.86 -24.03
C PRO A 86 49.00 11.74 -22.82
N GLY A 87 47.78 11.61 -22.27
CA GLY A 87 47.31 12.41 -21.14
C GLY A 87 46.76 13.79 -21.50
N ALA A 88 46.75 14.15 -22.79
CA ALA A 88 46.06 15.33 -23.32
C ALA A 88 44.61 15.02 -23.76
N ASP A 89 44.13 13.80 -23.50
CA ASP A 89 42.80 13.27 -23.80
C ASP A 89 41.87 13.33 -22.57
N ARG A 90 41.61 14.53 -22.06
CA ARG A 90 40.81 14.75 -20.85
C ARG A 90 39.31 14.82 -21.16
N ILE A 91 38.83 13.85 -21.94
CA ILE A 91 37.40 13.62 -22.13
C ILE A 91 36.95 12.69 -21.01
N HIS A 92 36.05 13.19 -20.18
CA HIS A 92 35.52 12.46 -19.02
C HIS A 92 34.11 11.95 -19.31
N VAL A 93 33.77 10.78 -18.80
CA VAL A 93 32.38 10.30 -18.76
C VAL A 93 31.86 10.58 -17.36
N LEU A 94 30.72 11.25 -17.24
CA LEU A 94 30.12 11.49 -15.93
C LEU A 94 29.31 10.27 -15.48
N ALA A 95 29.36 9.97 -14.20
CA ALA A 95 28.52 8.94 -13.62
C ALA A 95 27.05 9.32 -13.83
N SER A 96 26.25 8.34 -14.25
CA SER A 96 24.85 8.54 -14.56
C SER A 96 24.05 7.36 -14.03
N LEU A 97 22.86 7.65 -13.54
CA LEU A 97 21.91 6.65 -13.12
C LEU A 97 20.52 7.08 -13.56
N SER A 98 19.86 6.20 -14.29
CA SER A 98 18.48 6.32 -14.71
C SER A 98 17.70 5.10 -14.25
N ALA A 99 16.43 5.30 -13.94
CA ALA A 99 15.54 4.23 -13.56
C ALA A 99 14.23 4.31 -14.33
N LYS A 100 13.72 3.14 -14.70
CA LYS A 100 12.40 2.98 -15.28
C LYS A 100 11.61 1.98 -14.44
N LEU A 101 10.46 2.42 -13.96
CA LEU A 101 9.51 1.56 -13.24
C LEU A 101 8.48 1.04 -14.24
N ASP A 102 8.38 -0.28 -14.36
CA ASP A 102 7.34 -0.95 -15.13
C ASP A 102 6.66 -2.00 -14.24
N GLN A 103 5.39 -1.74 -13.92
CA GLN A 103 4.60 -2.53 -12.97
C GLN A 103 5.35 -2.75 -11.64
N ASN A 104 5.85 -3.97 -11.41
CA ASN A 104 6.56 -4.38 -10.20
C ASN A 104 8.07 -4.56 -10.41
N THR A 105 8.61 -4.08 -11.54
CA THR A 105 10.03 -4.20 -11.89
C THR A 105 10.68 -2.83 -12.02
N LEU A 106 11.72 -2.59 -11.22
CA LEU A 106 12.58 -1.40 -11.33
C LEU A 106 13.80 -1.75 -12.17
N SER A 107 13.90 -1.19 -13.38
CA SER A 107 15.06 -1.36 -14.25
C SER A 107 16.00 -0.18 -14.10
N LEU A 108 17.24 -0.46 -13.68
CA LEU A 108 18.30 0.52 -13.48
C LEU A 108 19.28 0.46 -14.64
N SER A 109 19.63 1.63 -15.18
CA SER A 109 20.61 1.77 -16.27
C SER A 109 21.56 2.92 -15.97
N GLY A 110 22.82 2.81 -16.39
CA GLY A 110 23.80 3.86 -16.14
C GLY A 110 25.24 3.39 -16.04
N TRP A 111 26.09 4.35 -15.70
CA TRP A 111 27.55 4.20 -15.65
C TRP A 111 28.08 4.69 -14.32
N PHE A 112 28.94 3.89 -13.71
CA PHE A 112 29.60 4.19 -12.45
C PHE A 112 31.13 4.09 -12.60
N PRO A 113 31.88 4.82 -11.76
CA PRO A 113 33.30 4.53 -11.58
C PRO A 113 33.50 3.10 -11.03
N GLU A 114 34.70 2.54 -11.19
CA GLU A 114 35.04 1.25 -10.58
C GLU A 114 34.85 1.27 -9.06
N GLY A 115 34.18 0.24 -8.53
CA GLY A 115 33.89 0.10 -7.11
C GLY A 115 32.62 -0.70 -6.84
N ASP A 116 32.17 -0.71 -5.57
CA ASP A 116 31.02 -1.49 -5.10
C ASP A 116 29.67 -0.76 -5.23
N GLU A 117 29.61 0.36 -5.96
CA GLU A 117 28.43 1.22 -5.97
C GLU A 117 27.19 0.59 -6.59
N ILE A 118 27.35 -0.27 -7.61
CA ILE A 118 26.22 -1.01 -8.19
C ILE A 118 25.55 -1.87 -7.10
N LYS A 119 26.35 -2.51 -6.23
CA LYS A 119 25.85 -3.30 -5.11
C LYS A 119 25.17 -2.42 -4.06
N ASN A 120 25.78 -1.29 -3.72
CA ASN A 120 25.21 -0.32 -2.76
C ASN A 120 23.87 0.22 -3.24
N VAL A 121 23.76 0.62 -4.51
CA VAL A 121 22.53 1.13 -5.12
C VAL A 121 21.45 0.04 -5.15
N ARG A 122 21.81 -1.21 -5.49
CA ARG A 122 20.86 -2.33 -5.47
C ARG A 122 20.33 -2.61 -4.07
N GLN A 123 21.20 -2.63 -3.07
CA GLN A 123 20.81 -2.82 -1.68
C GLN A 123 19.90 -1.68 -1.20
N LEU A 124 20.29 -0.44 -1.49
CA LEU A 124 19.51 0.74 -1.16
C LEU A 124 18.09 0.64 -1.73
N PHE A 125 17.93 0.35 -3.03
CA PHE A 125 16.59 0.21 -3.61
C PHE A 125 15.80 -0.99 -3.06
N ALA A 126 16.46 -2.09 -2.67
CA ALA A 126 15.81 -3.24 -2.07
C ALA A 126 15.27 -2.92 -0.67
N GLU A 127 15.99 -2.11 0.10
CA GLU A 127 15.54 -1.59 1.40
C GLU A 127 14.41 -0.57 1.23
N LEU A 128 14.50 0.28 0.22
CA LEU A 128 13.48 1.30 -0.11
C LEU A 128 12.14 0.68 -0.53
N ARG A 129 12.17 -0.30 -1.44
CA ARG A 129 10.99 -0.90 -2.06
C ARG A 129 11.13 -2.43 -2.10
N PRO A 130 10.94 -3.10 -0.94
CA PRO A 130 11.05 -4.57 -0.84
C PRO A 130 9.92 -5.31 -1.57
N ASP A 131 8.96 -4.59 -2.12
CA ASP A 131 7.91 -5.09 -3.01
C ASP A 131 8.35 -5.21 -4.47
N LEU A 132 9.36 -4.44 -4.91
CA LEU A 132 9.82 -4.40 -6.29
C LEU A 132 10.90 -5.44 -6.61
N THR A 133 10.86 -5.97 -7.84
CA THR A 133 11.98 -6.73 -8.41
C THR A 133 12.97 -5.76 -9.07
N ILE A 134 14.21 -5.75 -8.60
CA ILE A 134 15.25 -4.82 -9.10
C ILE A 134 16.09 -5.50 -10.17
N LYS A 135 16.10 -4.94 -11.38
CA LYS A 135 16.98 -5.33 -12.49
C LYS A 135 18.09 -4.30 -12.65
N SER A 136 19.33 -4.78 -12.68
CA SER A 136 20.54 -3.94 -12.74
C SER A 136 21.52 -4.38 -13.82
N ASP A 137 21.05 -5.14 -14.82
CA ASP A 137 21.90 -5.72 -15.86
C ASP A 137 22.52 -4.66 -16.79
N ASP A 138 21.85 -3.50 -16.90
CA ASP A 138 22.28 -2.33 -17.68
C ASP A 138 23.09 -1.32 -16.85
N LEU A 139 23.54 -1.71 -15.65
CA LEU A 139 24.48 -0.93 -14.86
C LEU A 139 25.91 -1.40 -15.17
N HIS A 140 26.76 -0.45 -15.54
CA HIS A 140 28.13 -0.73 -15.93
C HIS A 140 29.13 0.07 -15.10
N THR A 141 30.31 -0.50 -14.89
CA THR A 141 31.47 0.20 -14.30
C THR A 141 32.55 0.40 -15.34
N ALA A 142 33.17 1.57 -15.37
CA ALA A 142 34.32 1.84 -16.22
C ALA A 142 35.31 2.80 -15.55
N PRO A 143 36.63 2.65 -15.79
CA PRO A 143 37.66 3.46 -15.15
C PRO A 143 37.67 4.91 -15.62
N GLU A 144 37.12 5.22 -16.80
CA GLU A 144 37.07 6.60 -17.33
C GLU A 144 35.90 7.42 -16.77
N VAL A 145 34.99 6.77 -16.03
CA VAL A 145 33.81 7.40 -15.44
C VAL A 145 34.19 8.12 -14.15
N ARG A 146 33.72 9.37 -13.99
CA ARG A 146 33.97 10.21 -12.82
C ARG A 146 32.66 10.65 -12.18
N TRP A 147 32.70 10.86 -10.86
CA TRP A 147 31.58 11.45 -10.15
C TRP A 147 31.32 12.90 -10.61
N PRO A 148 30.05 13.28 -10.81
CA PRO A 148 29.68 14.69 -10.97
C PRO A 148 30.11 15.51 -9.76
N GLU A 149 30.35 16.81 -9.97
CA GLU A 149 30.72 17.72 -8.88
C GLU A 149 29.69 17.69 -7.74
N GLY A 150 30.19 17.60 -6.50
CA GLY A 150 29.36 17.58 -5.29
C GLY A 150 28.76 16.22 -4.92
N VAL A 151 28.89 15.19 -5.76
CA VAL A 151 28.46 13.82 -5.43
C VAL A 151 29.60 13.10 -4.70
N LYS A 152 29.29 12.54 -3.52
CA LYS A 152 30.23 11.74 -2.73
C LYS A 152 29.69 10.33 -2.53
N PRO A 153 30.45 9.27 -2.87
CA PRO A 153 30.09 7.91 -2.53
C PRO A 153 30.27 7.63 -1.02
N PRO A 154 29.56 6.65 -0.43
CA PRO A 154 28.51 5.86 -1.07
C PRO A 154 27.25 6.69 -1.33
N LEU A 155 26.51 6.35 -2.38
CA LEU A 155 25.27 7.04 -2.68
C LEU A 155 24.23 6.77 -1.58
N THR A 156 23.75 7.85 -0.96
CA THR A 156 22.68 7.83 0.03
C THR A 156 21.38 8.38 -0.56
N MET A 157 20.26 8.20 0.14
CA MET A 157 18.95 8.72 -0.26
C MET A 157 18.93 10.23 -0.56
N ASN A 158 19.81 11.00 0.07
CA ASN A 158 19.87 12.45 -0.11
C ASN A 158 20.77 12.87 -1.28
N SER A 159 21.35 11.91 -2.00
CA SER A 159 22.24 12.19 -3.13
C SER A 159 21.44 12.82 -4.27
N ALA A 160 21.94 13.92 -4.82
CA ALA A 160 21.28 14.64 -5.91
C ALA A 160 20.97 13.73 -7.12
N MET A 161 21.84 12.75 -7.40
CA MET A 161 21.67 11.79 -8.50
C MET A 161 20.51 10.81 -8.29
N LEU A 162 20.15 10.50 -7.03
CA LEU A 162 19.07 9.56 -6.71
C LEU A 162 17.72 10.25 -6.56
N LYS A 163 17.70 11.55 -6.28
CA LYS A 163 16.47 12.32 -6.01
C LYS A 163 15.37 12.12 -7.06
N PRO A 164 15.62 12.21 -8.39
CA PRO A 164 14.57 12.01 -9.39
C PRO A 164 13.97 10.60 -9.35
N ILE A 165 14.80 9.59 -9.07
CA ILE A 165 14.36 8.19 -9.00
C ILE A 165 13.56 7.96 -7.72
N ILE A 166 14.04 8.46 -6.59
CA ILE A 166 13.35 8.34 -5.30
C ILE A 166 11.95 8.97 -5.38
N ASP A 167 11.82 10.13 -6.04
CA ASP A 167 10.52 10.79 -6.18
C ASP A 167 9.53 9.97 -7.04
N ILE A 168 10.01 9.24 -8.05
CA ILE A 168 9.19 8.28 -8.83
C ILE A 168 8.78 7.06 -8.00
N LEU A 169 9.62 6.66 -7.04
CA LEU A 169 9.38 5.47 -6.21
C LEU A 169 8.43 5.70 -5.04
N ARG A 170 8.02 6.95 -4.78
CA ARG A 170 7.04 7.26 -3.73
C ARG A 170 5.67 6.71 -4.12
N VAL A 171 5.12 5.84 -3.29
CA VAL A 171 3.78 5.24 -3.48
C VAL A 171 2.89 5.70 -2.33
N PRO A 172 1.60 5.97 -2.57
CA PRO A 172 0.63 6.17 -1.50
C PRO A 172 0.55 4.94 -0.58
N ALA A 173 0.20 5.15 0.69
CA ALA A 173 -0.03 4.02 1.58
C ALA A 173 -1.34 3.32 1.23
N GLU A 174 -1.35 2.01 1.36
CA GLU A 174 -2.52 1.17 1.09
C GLU A 174 -2.62 0.09 2.17
N LEU A 175 -3.84 -0.24 2.59
CA LEU A 175 -4.11 -1.26 3.58
C LEU A 175 -5.38 -2.03 3.21
N HIS A 176 -5.26 -3.34 3.17
CA HIS A 176 -6.32 -4.28 2.89
C HIS A 176 -6.33 -5.35 3.97
N ILE A 177 -7.48 -5.52 4.63
CA ILE A 177 -7.69 -6.53 5.66
C ILE A 177 -8.94 -7.31 5.27
N LYS A 178 -8.79 -8.62 5.05
CA LYS A 178 -9.90 -9.52 4.74
C LYS A 178 -9.95 -10.64 5.76
N ALA A 179 -11.11 -10.83 6.38
CA ALA A 179 -11.39 -11.95 7.28
C ALA A 179 -12.42 -12.87 6.62
N ASP A 180 -12.03 -14.12 6.36
CA ASP A 180 -12.84 -15.12 5.67
C ASP A 180 -12.69 -16.48 6.35
N GLY A 181 -13.75 -16.95 6.99
CA GLY A 181 -13.70 -18.17 7.81
C GLY A 181 -12.63 -18.10 8.91
N ASP A 182 -11.67 -19.03 8.85
CA ASP A 182 -10.62 -19.21 9.86
C ASP A 182 -9.35 -18.39 9.59
N GLU A 183 -9.32 -17.58 8.53
CA GLU A 183 -8.13 -16.83 8.12
C GLU A 183 -8.40 -15.31 8.08
N ILE A 184 -7.40 -14.54 8.51
CA ILE A 184 -7.37 -13.09 8.35
C ILE A 184 -6.10 -12.69 7.61
N VAL A 185 -6.26 -12.17 6.40
CA VAL A 185 -5.16 -11.75 5.53
C VAL A 185 -4.99 -10.25 5.62
N LEU A 186 -3.77 -9.80 5.95
CA LEU A 186 -3.37 -8.40 5.90
C LEU A 186 -2.43 -8.20 4.71
N SER A 187 -2.75 -7.22 3.87
CA SER A 187 -1.92 -6.85 2.73
C SER A 187 -1.88 -5.34 2.53
N GLY A 188 -0.85 -4.86 1.83
CA GLY A 188 -0.67 -3.44 1.54
C GLY A 188 0.73 -2.94 1.91
N LEU A 189 0.88 -1.62 1.84
CA LEU A 189 2.16 -0.93 2.02
C LEU A 189 1.97 0.28 2.95
N LEU A 190 2.64 0.26 4.10
CA LEU A 190 2.53 1.26 5.15
C LEU A 190 3.80 2.12 5.26
N SER A 191 3.65 3.37 5.70
CA SER A 191 4.76 4.32 5.86
C SER A 191 5.64 4.09 7.10
N LYS A 192 5.14 3.33 8.08
CA LYS A 192 5.82 3.09 9.35
C LYS A 192 5.79 1.63 9.73
N ALA A 193 6.93 1.12 10.21
CA ALA A 193 7.04 -0.24 10.76
C ALA A 193 6.22 -0.40 12.05
N ALA A 194 6.23 0.61 12.93
CA ALA A 194 5.45 0.60 14.17
C ALA A 194 3.95 0.37 13.94
N LEU A 195 3.37 1.04 12.93
CA LEU A 195 1.97 0.85 12.55
C LEU A 195 1.68 -0.58 12.07
N LYS A 196 2.61 -1.19 11.32
CA LYS A 196 2.49 -2.60 10.91
C LYS A 196 2.47 -3.51 12.14
N GLU A 197 3.40 -3.33 13.07
CA GLU A 197 3.51 -4.15 14.27
C GLU A 197 2.26 -4.02 15.15
N GLU A 198 1.76 -2.81 15.34
CA GLU A 198 0.52 -2.53 16.08
C GLU A 198 -0.69 -3.21 15.43
N LEU A 199 -0.88 -3.07 14.11
CA LEU A 199 -1.98 -3.71 13.39
C LEU A 199 -1.94 -5.24 13.51
N VAL A 200 -0.75 -5.84 13.39
CA VAL A 200 -0.59 -7.29 13.54
C VAL A 200 -0.91 -7.73 14.96
N ALA A 201 -0.48 -6.97 15.98
CA ALA A 201 -0.80 -7.25 17.38
C ALA A 201 -2.30 -7.14 17.66
N THR A 202 -2.96 -6.06 17.21
CA THR A 202 -4.40 -5.88 17.32
C THR A 202 -5.15 -7.01 16.62
N MET A 203 -4.73 -7.40 15.42
CA MET A 203 -5.35 -8.50 14.70
C MET A 203 -5.19 -9.83 15.41
N ALA A 204 -4.02 -10.10 16.02
CA ALA A 204 -3.80 -11.31 16.81
C ALA A 204 -4.71 -11.37 18.05
N GLU A 205 -4.99 -10.23 18.69
CA GLU A 205 -5.92 -10.15 19.82
C GLU A 205 -7.36 -10.48 19.40
N VAL A 206 -7.84 -9.92 18.29
CA VAL A 206 -9.22 -10.15 17.83
C VAL A 206 -9.40 -11.41 17.00
N ALA A 207 -8.31 -12.03 16.52
CA ALA A 207 -8.38 -13.25 15.72
C ALA A 207 -9.06 -14.40 16.47
N GLY A 208 -8.92 -14.45 17.80
CA GLY A 208 -9.42 -15.55 18.60
C GLY A 208 -8.74 -16.86 18.20
N GLY A 209 -9.48 -17.77 17.55
CA GLY A 209 -8.95 -19.02 17.00
C GLY A 209 -8.47 -18.94 15.54
N ARG A 210 -8.62 -17.77 14.89
CA ARG A 210 -8.29 -17.58 13.47
C ARG A 210 -6.79 -17.38 13.25
N VAL A 211 -6.29 -17.79 12.09
CA VAL A 211 -4.89 -17.57 11.68
C VAL A 211 -4.76 -16.18 11.06
N VAL A 212 -3.80 -15.40 11.55
CA VAL A 212 -3.47 -14.08 10.99
C VAL A 212 -2.28 -14.21 10.05
N ASP A 213 -2.45 -13.87 8.77
CA ASP A 213 -1.37 -13.83 7.79
C ASP A 213 -0.97 -12.37 7.47
N PRO A 214 0.18 -11.89 8.02
CA PRO A 214 0.71 -10.57 7.73
C PRO A 214 1.78 -10.58 6.62
N ALA A 215 2.02 -11.68 5.91
CA ALA A 215 3.14 -11.83 4.98
C ALA A 215 3.10 -10.82 3.82
N ALA A 216 1.89 -10.46 3.37
CA ALA A 216 1.67 -9.50 2.30
C ALA A 216 1.65 -8.04 2.78
N LEU A 217 1.62 -7.78 4.10
CA LEU A 217 1.67 -6.43 4.66
C LEU A 217 3.12 -5.98 4.84
N LYS A 218 3.52 -4.94 4.12
CA LYS A 218 4.89 -4.40 4.15
C LYS A 218 4.91 -2.99 4.71
N ALA A 219 6.04 -2.60 5.30
CA ALA A 219 6.28 -1.23 5.72
C ALA A 219 7.54 -0.70 5.00
N SER A 220 7.47 0.52 4.50
CA SER A 220 8.60 1.20 3.86
C SER A 220 8.58 2.70 4.20
N PRO A 221 9.75 3.31 4.49
CA PRO A 221 9.84 4.75 4.76
C PRO A 221 9.54 5.63 3.54
N HIS A 222 9.37 5.06 2.35
CA HIS A 222 9.14 5.79 1.10
C HIS A 222 7.70 5.81 0.63
N VAL A 223 6.83 5.20 1.42
CA VAL A 223 5.40 5.35 1.28
C VAL A 223 5.03 6.74 1.75
N LEU A 224 4.23 7.44 0.95
CA LEU A 224 3.71 8.74 1.35
C LEU A 224 2.92 8.58 2.65
N PRO A 225 3.12 9.47 3.65
CA PRO A 225 2.30 9.47 4.85
C PRO A 225 0.83 9.59 4.46
N ALA A 226 0.02 8.60 4.84
CA ALA A 226 -1.42 8.66 4.63
C ALA A 226 -2.11 9.22 5.86
N SER A 227 -3.21 9.95 5.64
CA SER A 227 -4.05 10.51 6.71
C SER A 227 -4.60 9.42 7.64
N PHE A 228 -4.83 8.21 7.11
CA PHE A 228 -5.31 7.05 7.85
C PHE A 228 -4.25 6.37 8.72
N ALA A 229 -2.97 6.72 8.59
CA ALA A 229 -1.87 6.10 9.32
C ALA A 229 -1.72 6.61 10.78
N LYS A 230 -2.84 6.98 11.43
CA LYS A 230 -2.87 7.32 12.85
C LYS A 230 -3.00 6.03 13.65
N GLU A 231 -1.85 5.55 14.13
CA GLU A 231 -1.62 4.37 14.98
C GLU A 231 -2.83 4.02 15.88
N GLU A 232 -3.05 4.81 16.94
CA GLU A 232 -4.10 4.51 17.92
C GLU A 232 -5.53 4.47 17.36
N ALA A 233 -5.87 5.38 16.44
CA ALA A 233 -7.23 5.51 15.91
C ALA A 233 -7.56 4.35 14.95
N LEU A 234 -6.58 3.95 14.13
CA LEU A 234 -6.74 2.83 13.21
C LEU A 234 -6.81 1.51 13.97
N ALA A 235 -5.95 1.31 14.97
CA ALA A 235 -5.97 0.13 15.83
C ALA A 235 -7.32 -0.03 16.55
N ALA A 236 -7.84 1.03 17.15
CA ALA A 236 -9.15 1.01 17.82
C ALA A 236 -10.30 0.63 16.86
N PHE A 237 -10.29 1.18 15.65
CA PHE A 237 -11.25 0.84 14.61
C PHE A 237 -11.14 -0.64 14.19
N VAL A 238 -9.94 -1.09 13.84
CA VAL A 238 -9.67 -2.46 13.39
C VAL A 238 -10.06 -3.47 14.47
N HIS A 239 -9.72 -3.20 15.73
CA HIS A 239 -10.14 -4.02 16.87
C HIS A 239 -11.66 -4.15 16.92
N SER A 240 -12.40 -3.04 16.92
CA SER A 240 -13.86 -3.06 16.98
C SER A 240 -14.49 -3.77 15.77
N PHE A 241 -14.00 -3.50 14.56
CA PHE A 241 -14.58 -4.02 13.33
C PHE A 241 -14.36 -5.52 13.12
N PHE A 242 -13.20 -6.05 13.50
CA PHE A 242 -12.84 -7.47 13.32
C PHE A 242 -13.06 -8.36 14.56
N SER A 243 -13.49 -7.78 15.69
CA SER A 243 -13.97 -8.51 16.88
C SER A 243 -15.24 -9.33 16.62
N VAL A 244 -15.93 -9.07 15.52
CA VAL A 244 -17.21 -9.67 15.15
C VAL A 244 -17.00 -10.76 14.08
N PRO A 245 -17.86 -11.80 13.99
CA PRO A 245 -17.66 -12.90 13.06
C PRO A 245 -17.50 -12.49 11.57
N PRO A 246 -16.74 -13.27 10.78
CA PRO A 246 -16.58 -13.10 9.33
C PRO A 246 -17.87 -13.48 8.56
N PRO A 247 -17.99 -13.19 7.25
CA PRO A 247 -17.01 -12.54 6.38
C PRO A 247 -16.98 -11.01 6.52
N ARG A 248 -15.77 -10.42 6.47
CA ARG A 248 -15.54 -8.97 6.56
C ARG A 248 -14.37 -8.54 5.70
N SER A 249 -14.45 -7.32 5.14
CA SER A 249 -13.29 -6.67 4.55
C SER A 249 -13.23 -5.18 4.88
N PHE A 250 -12.01 -4.69 5.01
CA PHE A 250 -11.68 -3.28 5.11
C PHE A 250 -10.54 -2.97 4.15
N ASP A 251 -10.75 -2.01 3.27
CA ASP A 251 -9.79 -1.60 2.26
C ASP A 251 -9.66 -0.08 2.27
N ILE A 252 -8.44 0.45 2.26
CA ILE A 252 -8.18 1.88 2.06
C ILE A 252 -6.93 2.05 1.20
N GLY A 253 -7.11 2.69 0.05
CA GLY A 253 -6.06 2.86 -0.94
C GLY A 253 -5.59 4.31 -1.07
N SER A 254 -5.02 4.59 -2.24
CA SER A 254 -4.51 5.91 -2.63
C SER A 254 -5.57 7.01 -2.75
N ASP A 255 -6.83 6.65 -2.96
CA ASP A 255 -7.96 7.60 -2.98
C ASP A 255 -8.35 8.10 -1.59
N GLY A 256 -7.86 7.44 -0.53
CA GLY A 256 -8.18 7.73 0.86
C GLY A 256 -9.63 7.43 1.24
N ILE A 257 -10.37 6.72 0.38
CA ILE A 257 -11.76 6.33 0.63
C ILE A 257 -11.74 4.94 1.25
N PRO A 258 -12.18 4.77 2.51
CA PRO A 258 -12.31 3.45 3.09
C PRO A 258 -13.52 2.72 2.51
N HIS A 259 -13.31 1.47 2.13
CA HIS A 259 -14.35 0.53 1.73
C HIS A 259 -14.55 -0.50 2.84
N LEU A 260 -15.80 -0.67 3.26
CA LEU A 260 -16.18 -1.61 4.33
C LEU A 260 -17.19 -2.61 3.78
N LYS A 261 -16.99 -3.90 4.06
CA LYS A 261 -17.95 -4.95 3.72
C LYS A 261 -18.15 -5.92 4.87
N GLY A 262 -19.38 -6.38 5.06
CA GLY A 262 -19.72 -7.42 6.05
C GLY A 262 -21.16 -7.35 6.55
N ALA A 263 -21.48 -8.14 7.57
CA ALA A 263 -22.72 -7.99 8.32
C ALA A 263 -22.58 -6.94 9.43
N ALA A 264 -23.63 -6.18 9.72
CA ALA A 264 -23.61 -5.18 10.78
C ALA A 264 -24.99 -5.04 11.43
N THR A 265 -25.02 -4.68 12.71
CA THR A 265 -26.22 -4.04 13.26
C THR A 265 -26.15 -2.53 13.02
N ARG A 266 -27.27 -1.81 13.16
CA ARG A 266 -27.29 -0.35 12.99
C ARG A 266 -26.39 0.38 13.98
N GLN A 267 -26.37 -0.10 15.22
CA GLN A 267 -25.53 0.47 16.27
C GLN A 267 -24.04 0.25 15.97
N MET A 268 -23.69 -0.95 15.49
CA MET A 268 -22.33 -1.28 15.08
C MET A 268 -21.86 -0.41 13.92
N GLU A 269 -22.67 -0.27 12.86
CA GLU A 269 -22.35 0.62 11.73
C GLU A 269 -22.06 2.04 12.21
N SER A 270 -22.94 2.62 13.03
CA SER A 270 -22.75 3.97 13.59
C SER A 270 -21.47 4.08 14.41
N SER A 271 -21.20 3.09 15.27
CA SER A 271 -19.99 3.03 16.10
C SER A 271 -18.72 2.97 15.25
N TRP A 272 -18.68 2.07 14.26
CA TRP A 272 -17.55 1.88 13.35
C TRP A 272 -17.28 3.13 12.51
N LEU A 273 -18.31 3.78 11.97
CA LEU A 273 -18.16 5.05 11.25
C LEU A 273 -17.65 6.17 12.16
N GLY A 274 -18.06 6.17 13.44
CA GLY A 274 -17.54 7.07 14.46
C GLY A 274 -16.05 6.88 14.72
N LEU A 275 -15.60 5.63 14.86
CA LEU A 275 -14.18 5.27 15.04
C LEU A 275 -13.33 5.55 13.81
N LEU A 276 -13.92 5.49 12.61
CA LEU A 276 -13.22 5.71 11.36
C LEU A 276 -13.04 7.20 11.01
N ARG A 277 -13.87 8.09 11.56
CA ARG A 277 -13.81 9.55 11.29
C ARG A 277 -12.43 10.17 11.63
N PRO A 278 -11.79 9.89 12.79
CA PRO A 278 -10.43 10.38 13.08
C PRO A 278 -9.37 9.85 12.13
N VAL A 279 -9.55 8.63 11.62
CA VAL A 279 -8.65 7.94 10.69
C VAL A 279 -8.70 8.63 9.33
N THR A 280 -9.88 8.86 8.78
CA THR A 280 -10.00 9.35 7.38
C THR A 280 -10.10 10.87 7.24
N GLY A 281 -10.06 11.61 8.35
CA GLY A 281 -10.17 13.07 8.31
C GLY A 281 -11.54 13.54 7.79
N SER A 282 -12.59 12.76 8.04
CA SER A 282 -13.96 12.97 7.52
C SER A 282 -14.13 12.73 6.01
N ALA A 283 -13.24 11.97 5.37
CA ALA A 283 -13.49 11.50 4.01
C ALA A 283 -14.78 10.66 3.94
N LYS A 284 -15.40 10.62 2.76
CA LYS A 284 -16.57 9.77 2.52
C LYS A 284 -16.16 8.30 2.71
N VAL A 285 -17.01 7.53 3.38
CA VAL A 285 -16.84 6.08 3.55
C VAL A 285 -17.77 5.35 2.58
N ASP A 286 -17.27 4.33 1.91
CA ASP A 286 -18.07 3.39 1.11
C ASP A 286 -18.38 2.15 1.94
N ALA A 287 -19.53 2.14 2.60
CA ALA A 287 -19.97 1.06 3.47
C ALA A 287 -21.02 0.18 2.77
N GLN A 288 -20.69 -1.10 2.57
CA GLN A 288 -21.56 -2.12 2.00
C GLN A 288 -21.88 -3.18 3.06
N PHE A 289 -22.76 -2.80 3.99
CA PHE A 289 -23.19 -3.69 5.07
C PHE A 289 -24.50 -4.40 4.75
N THR A 290 -24.55 -5.69 5.08
CA THR A 290 -25.81 -6.42 5.25
C THR A 290 -26.31 -6.17 6.66
N LEU A 291 -27.36 -5.36 6.78
CA LEU A 291 -27.93 -5.02 8.09
C LEU A 291 -28.70 -6.22 8.66
N VAL A 292 -28.32 -6.63 9.86
CA VAL A 292 -28.97 -7.72 10.60
C VAL A 292 -29.49 -7.22 11.96
N PRO A 293 -30.50 -7.88 12.55
CA PRO A 293 -31.14 -7.39 13.78
C PRO A 293 -30.21 -7.46 15.01
N SER A 294 -29.31 -8.44 15.07
CA SER A 294 -28.39 -8.62 16.19
C SER A 294 -27.20 -9.51 15.84
N ILE A 295 -26.21 -9.59 16.74
CA ILE A 295 -25.02 -10.44 16.59
C ILE A 295 -25.36 -11.92 16.39
N TYR A 296 -26.49 -12.38 16.92
CA TYR A 296 -26.95 -13.77 16.82
C TYR A 296 -27.40 -14.14 15.41
N HIS A 297 -27.63 -13.15 14.54
CA HIS A 297 -28.01 -13.34 13.13
C HIS A 297 -26.83 -13.29 12.17
N PHE A 298 -25.60 -13.19 12.68
CA PHE A 298 -24.44 -13.03 11.82
C PHE A 298 -24.18 -14.34 11.08
N PRO A 299 -23.83 -14.28 9.78
CA PRO A 299 -23.33 -15.45 9.07
C PRO A 299 -22.16 -16.06 9.85
N GLY A 300 -22.21 -17.37 10.11
CA GLY A 300 -21.16 -18.06 10.84
C GLY A 300 -21.14 -17.84 12.36
N TYR A 301 -22.18 -17.21 12.95
CA TYR A 301 -22.32 -17.18 14.41
C TYR A 301 -22.38 -18.60 14.97
N GLN A 302 -21.50 -18.90 15.94
CA GLN A 302 -21.48 -20.19 16.64
C GLN A 302 -22.11 -20.03 18.03
N THR A 303 -23.18 -20.79 18.26
CA THR A 303 -23.86 -20.88 19.56
C THR A 303 -22.89 -21.30 20.66
N GLN A 304 -22.75 -20.49 21.70
CA GLN A 304 -21.82 -20.74 22.82
C GLN A 304 -22.49 -21.52 23.94
N THR A 305 -23.04 -22.68 23.60
CA THR A 305 -23.80 -23.51 24.54
C THR A 305 -22.99 -24.70 25.07
N ARG A 306 -23.27 -25.09 26.32
CA ARG A 306 -22.73 -26.31 26.94
C ARG A 306 -23.66 -27.53 26.77
N LEU A 307 -24.76 -27.37 26.04
CA LEU A 307 -25.73 -28.44 25.84
C LEU A 307 -25.13 -29.57 24.98
N PRO A 308 -25.51 -30.84 25.25
CA PRO A 308 -25.17 -31.95 24.37
C PRO A 308 -25.69 -31.71 22.94
N PRO A 309 -24.97 -32.14 21.88
CA PRO A 309 -25.37 -31.91 20.49
C PRO A 309 -26.78 -32.41 20.16
N GLU A 310 -27.20 -33.55 20.71
CA GLU A 310 -28.53 -34.14 20.47
C GLU A 310 -29.67 -33.26 21.02
N VAL A 311 -29.46 -32.69 22.22
CA VAL A 311 -30.41 -31.77 22.86
C VAL A 311 -30.46 -30.45 22.11
N LEU A 312 -29.29 -29.95 21.70
CA LEU A 312 -29.18 -28.71 20.93
C LEU A 312 -29.92 -28.81 19.60
N GLU A 313 -29.77 -29.93 18.88
CA GLU A 313 -30.44 -30.12 17.59
C GLU A 313 -31.97 -30.24 17.75
N SER A 314 -32.42 -31.01 18.75
CA SER A 314 -33.85 -31.09 19.09
C SER A 314 -34.43 -29.72 19.41
N LEU A 315 -33.69 -28.89 20.16
CA LEU A 315 -34.11 -27.55 20.51
C LEU A 315 -34.10 -26.60 19.31
N ARG A 316 -33.10 -26.68 18.44
CA ARG A 316 -33.09 -25.92 17.17
C ARG A 316 -34.30 -26.24 16.32
N GLN A 317 -34.65 -27.52 16.20
CA GLN A 317 -35.83 -27.94 15.46
C GLN A 317 -37.12 -27.39 16.08
N ALA A 318 -37.22 -27.36 17.41
CA ALA A 318 -38.37 -26.79 18.11
C ALA A 318 -38.48 -25.27 17.94
N LEU A 319 -37.35 -24.55 17.93
CA LEU A 319 -37.30 -23.09 17.77
C LEU A 319 -37.37 -22.64 16.30
N HIS A 320 -37.15 -23.55 15.34
CA HIS A 320 -37.09 -23.20 13.93
C HIS A 320 -38.42 -22.62 13.43
N GLY A 321 -38.40 -21.35 13.03
CA GLY A 321 -39.60 -20.63 12.57
C GLY A 321 -40.56 -20.25 13.70
N PHE A 322 -40.16 -20.43 14.96
CA PHE A 322 -40.98 -20.08 16.10
C PHE A 322 -40.90 -18.58 16.36
N VAL A 323 -41.99 -17.87 16.07
CA VAL A 323 -42.09 -16.42 16.20
C VAL A 323 -43.39 -16.10 16.94
N ILE A 324 -43.29 -15.27 17.98
CA ILE A 324 -44.44 -14.77 18.74
C ILE A 324 -44.81 -13.40 18.21
N THR A 325 -46.07 -13.19 17.84
CA THR A 325 -46.54 -11.92 17.29
C THR A 325 -47.30 -11.08 18.31
N PHE A 326 -47.24 -9.75 18.18
CA PHE A 326 -47.96 -8.82 19.04
C PHE A 326 -48.82 -7.86 18.23
N GLU A 327 -49.97 -7.50 18.80
CA GLU A 327 -50.83 -6.46 18.24
C GLU A 327 -50.17 -5.07 18.30
N THR A 328 -50.54 -4.20 17.37
CA THR A 328 -50.02 -2.83 17.27
C THR A 328 -50.14 -2.07 18.59
N GLY A 329 -49.05 -1.46 19.06
CA GLY A 329 -49.06 -0.64 20.28
C GLY A 329 -49.23 -1.44 21.58
N THR A 330 -49.21 -2.77 21.53
CA THR A 330 -49.33 -3.63 22.72
C THR A 330 -48.06 -4.42 22.99
N SER A 331 -47.87 -4.79 24.25
CA SER A 331 -46.85 -5.74 24.74
C SER A 331 -47.46 -6.94 25.46
N ARG A 332 -48.79 -7.10 25.38
CA ARG A 332 -49.51 -8.19 26.04
C ARG A 332 -49.56 -9.39 25.11
N LEU A 333 -49.22 -10.57 25.64
CA LEU A 333 -49.39 -11.83 24.93
C LEU A 333 -50.88 -12.18 24.83
N SER A 334 -51.36 -12.43 23.61
CA SER A 334 -52.73 -12.95 23.40
C SER A 334 -52.84 -14.37 23.97
N ALA A 335 -54.07 -14.84 24.21
CA ALA A 335 -54.27 -16.22 24.69
C ALA A 335 -53.77 -17.28 23.69
N GLU A 336 -53.85 -16.98 22.40
CA GLU A 336 -53.33 -17.82 21.33
C GLU A 336 -51.80 -17.92 21.40
N GLU A 337 -51.11 -16.78 21.52
CA GLU A 337 -49.65 -16.74 21.61
C GLU A 337 -49.12 -17.33 22.93
N GLN A 338 -49.88 -17.21 24.03
CA GLN A 338 -49.57 -17.92 25.27
C GLN A 338 -49.66 -19.43 25.10
N THR A 339 -50.69 -19.91 24.39
CA THR A 339 -50.84 -21.35 24.09
C THR A 339 -49.71 -21.83 23.19
N HIS A 340 -49.36 -21.04 22.17
CA HIS A 340 -48.26 -21.32 21.27
C HIS A 340 -46.92 -21.39 22.03
N LEU A 341 -46.62 -20.40 22.87
CA LEU A 341 -45.42 -20.37 23.71
C LEU A 341 -45.37 -21.50 24.75
N ALA A 342 -46.52 -21.89 25.31
CA ALA A 342 -46.61 -23.02 26.23
C ALA A 342 -46.23 -24.36 25.57
N THR A 343 -46.41 -24.51 24.24
CA THR A 343 -45.97 -25.73 23.53
C THR A 343 -44.45 -25.91 23.52
N LEU A 344 -43.67 -24.82 23.64
CA LEU A 344 -42.20 -24.88 23.70
C LEU A 344 -41.67 -25.17 25.11
N ALA A 345 -42.42 -24.82 26.15
CA ALA A 345 -41.94 -24.92 27.53
C ALA A 345 -41.37 -26.32 27.89
N PRO A 346 -41.99 -27.45 27.48
CA PRO A 346 -41.43 -28.78 27.74
C PRO A 346 -40.05 -29.01 27.10
N ALA A 347 -39.83 -28.51 25.88
CA ALA A 347 -38.54 -28.65 25.18
C ALA A 347 -37.45 -27.80 25.87
N LEU A 348 -37.80 -26.59 26.30
CA LEU A 348 -36.91 -25.70 27.05
C LEU A 348 -36.55 -26.28 28.43
N LEU A 349 -37.53 -26.89 29.12
CA LEU A 349 -37.31 -27.58 30.40
C LEU A 349 -36.41 -28.81 30.25
N ALA A 350 -36.58 -29.58 29.17
CA ALA A 350 -35.76 -30.76 28.88
C ALA A 350 -34.29 -30.41 28.62
N ALA A 351 -34.00 -29.22 28.10
CA ALA A 351 -32.62 -28.73 27.94
C ALA A 351 -31.92 -28.47 29.29
N GLY A 352 -32.70 -28.25 30.36
CA GLY A 352 -32.21 -28.10 31.72
C GLY A 352 -31.51 -26.74 31.98
N PRO A 353 -30.82 -26.61 33.12
CA PRO A 353 -30.29 -25.32 33.59
C PRO A 353 -29.07 -24.82 32.81
N ALA A 354 -28.51 -25.62 31.90
CA ALA A 354 -27.40 -25.23 31.04
C ALA A 354 -27.86 -24.46 29.78
N LEU A 355 -29.18 -24.30 29.59
CA LEU A 355 -29.74 -23.55 28.48
C LEU A 355 -29.50 -22.04 28.66
N GLY A 356 -28.73 -21.47 27.73
CA GLY A 356 -28.65 -20.03 27.50
C GLY A 356 -29.62 -19.61 26.40
N LEU A 357 -30.53 -18.68 26.70
CA LEU A 357 -31.56 -18.22 25.76
C LEU A 357 -31.57 -16.70 25.63
N VAL A 358 -31.73 -16.23 24.40
CA VAL A 358 -31.93 -14.83 24.06
C VAL A 358 -33.35 -14.68 23.53
N ILE A 359 -34.15 -13.86 24.21
CA ILE A 359 -35.51 -13.50 23.80
C ILE A 359 -35.41 -12.13 23.15
N GLY A 360 -35.42 -12.11 21.84
CA GLY A 360 -35.19 -10.93 21.05
C GLY A 360 -36.46 -10.36 20.47
N ALA A 361 -36.77 -9.11 20.80
CA ALA A 361 -37.90 -8.41 20.22
C ALA A 361 -37.50 -7.55 19.02
N HIS A 362 -38.23 -7.71 17.93
CA HIS A 362 -38.13 -6.88 16.73
C HIS A 362 -39.02 -5.64 16.85
N PRO A 363 -38.46 -4.41 16.91
CA PRO A 363 -39.25 -3.19 16.87
C PRO A 363 -39.94 -3.01 15.52
N ASP A 364 -41.06 -2.28 15.49
CA ASP A 364 -41.69 -1.92 14.22
C ASP A 364 -40.85 -0.83 13.51
N PRO A 365 -40.31 -1.08 12.30
CA PRO A 365 -39.52 -0.07 11.60
C PRO A 365 -40.34 1.15 11.15
N ALA A 366 -41.68 1.07 11.15
CA ALA A 366 -42.56 2.19 10.78
C ALA A 366 -42.90 3.13 11.95
N GLY A 367 -42.66 2.70 13.20
CA GLY A 367 -43.00 3.48 14.39
C GLY A 367 -41.88 4.43 14.86
N PRO A 368 -42.18 5.35 15.80
CA PRO A 368 -41.16 6.19 16.42
C PRO A 368 -40.13 5.35 17.18
N ALA A 369 -38.84 5.50 16.85
CA ALA A 369 -37.78 4.63 17.32
C ALA A 369 -37.76 4.40 18.85
N SER A 370 -37.87 5.46 19.66
CA SER A 370 -37.85 5.35 21.12
C SER A 370 -39.08 4.66 21.70
N ALA A 371 -40.26 4.86 21.08
CA ALA A 371 -41.50 4.23 21.52
C ALA A 371 -41.52 2.73 21.15
N GLU A 372 -41.07 2.40 19.94
CA GLU A 372 -40.98 1.01 19.48
C GLU A 372 -39.89 0.23 20.20
N GLU A 373 -38.76 0.85 20.57
CA GLU A 373 -37.74 0.22 21.42
C GLU A 373 -38.32 -0.13 22.81
N ALA A 374 -39.07 0.79 23.42
CA ALA A 374 -39.72 0.56 24.71
C ALA A 374 -40.78 -0.56 24.63
N LEU A 375 -41.58 -0.57 23.55
CA LEU A 375 -42.56 -1.64 23.30
C LEU A 375 -41.88 -2.98 23.04
N ALA A 376 -40.85 -3.04 22.21
CA ALA A 376 -40.08 -4.24 21.94
C ALA A 376 -39.49 -4.81 23.24
N ARG A 377 -38.91 -3.95 24.10
CA ARG A 377 -38.40 -4.36 25.42
C ARG A 377 -39.50 -4.96 26.28
N ALA A 378 -40.67 -4.32 26.31
CA ALA A 378 -41.81 -4.84 27.08
C ALA A 378 -42.33 -6.18 26.52
N ARG A 379 -42.31 -6.38 25.20
CA ARG A 379 -42.70 -7.64 24.55
C ARG A 379 -41.74 -8.79 24.90
N ALA A 380 -40.43 -8.57 24.77
CA ALA A 380 -39.44 -9.56 25.18
C ALA A 380 -39.55 -9.88 26.67
N GLY A 381 -39.80 -8.87 27.51
CA GLY A 381 -40.05 -9.05 28.93
C GLY A 381 -41.31 -9.87 29.23
N ALA A 382 -42.41 -9.68 28.47
CA ALA A 382 -43.63 -10.47 28.63
C ALA A 382 -43.41 -11.95 28.29
N VAL A 383 -42.67 -12.25 27.21
CA VAL A 383 -42.29 -13.62 26.84
C VAL A 383 -41.39 -14.25 27.91
N LEU A 384 -40.40 -13.51 28.42
CA LEU A 384 -39.53 -13.97 29.49
C LEU A 384 -40.32 -14.32 30.77
N SER A 385 -41.18 -13.40 31.23
CA SER A 385 -42.02 -13.62 32.41
C SER A 385 -42.91 -14.85 32.25
N PHE A 386 -43.54 -15.02 31.08
CA PHE A 386 -44.37 -16.19 30.81
C PHE A 386 -43.58 -17.50 30.87
N LEU A 387 -42.38 -17.56 30.28
CA LEU A 387 -41.55 -18.77 30.32
C LEU A 387 -41.10 -19.12 31.74
N ILE A 388 -40.80 -18.11 32.57
CA ILE A 388 -40.48 -18.30 33.98
C ILE A 388 -41.69 -18.85 34.74
N GLU A 389 -42.89 -18.35 34.47
CA GLU A 389 -44.14 -18.86 35.05
C GLU A 389 -44.42 -20.32 34.64
N GLN A 390 -44.01 -20.72 33.44
CA GLN A 390 -44.04 -22.14 32.99
C GLN A 390 -42.91 -23.00 33.60
N GLY A 391 -42.05 -22.42 34.44
CA GLY A 391 -40.99 -23.12 35.17
C GLY A 391 -39.64 -23.21 34.45
N VAL A 392 -39.48 -22.54 33.30
CA VAL A 392 -38.21 -22.53 32.56
C VAL A 392 -37.14 -21.80 33.40
N PRO A 393 -35.92 -22.37 33.57
CA PRO A 393 -34.87 -21.74 34.37
C PRO A 393 -34.43 -20.38 33.80
N SER A 394 -34.46 -19.33 34.63
CA SER A 394 -34.13 -17.95 34.20
C SER A 394 -32.64 -17.60 34.22
N ALA A 395 -31.77 -18.48 34.74
CA ALA A 395 -30.41 -18.15 35.11
C ALA A 395 -29.52 -17.64 33.95
N ASP A 396 -29.80 -18.03 32.70
CA ASP A 396 -29.12 -17.52 31.50
C ASP A 396 -30.11 -17.14 30.38
N MET A 397 -31.27 -16.62 30.77
CA MET A 397 -32.26 -16.06 29.84
C MET A 397 -32.16 -14.54 29.79
N ASN A 398 -32.03 -13.96 28.59
CA ASN A 398 -31.91 -12.52 28.42
C ASN A 398 -32.96 -11.97 27.45
N ALA A 399 -33.76 -11.01 27.91
CA ALA A 399 -34.65 -10.24 27.06
C ALA A 399 -33.89 -9.06 26.45
N VAL A 400 -33.81 -9.01 25.12
CA VAL A 400 -33.08 -7.97 24.37
C VAL A 400 -33.95 -7.35 23.28
N VAL A 401 -33.61 -6.13 22.91
CA VAL A 401 -34.21 -5.44 21.76
C VAL A 401 -33.26 -5.54 20.59
N PHE A 402 -33.76 -5.96 19.44
CA PHE A 402 -32.99 -6.03 18.21
C PHE A 402 -33.05 -4.72 17.43
N ASP A 403 -32.01 -4.50 16.63
CA ASP A 403 -31.90 -3.31 15.79
C ASP A 403 -32.93 -3.38 14.64
N PRO A 404 -33.56 -2.26 14.27
CA PRO A 404 -34.53 -2.23 13.19
C PRO A 404 -33.84 -2.44 11.83
N VAL A 405 -34.22 -3.51 11.15
CA VAL A 405 -33.80 -3.81 9.78
C VAL A 405 -34.82 -3.26 8.77
N PRO A 406 -34.40 -2.59 7.69
CA PRO A 406 -35.32 -2.08 6.66
C PRO A 406 -36.17 -3.20 6.04
N ALA A 407 -37.47 -2.93 5.85
CA ALA A 407 -38.39 -3.86 5.20
C ALA A 407 -37.89 -4.26 3.79
N GLY A 408 -38.01 -5.54 3.44
CA GLY A 408 -37.54 -6.09 2.16
C GLY A 408 -36.06 -6.47 2.12
N SER A 409 -35.30 -6.21 3.19
CA SER A 409 -33.92 -6.74 3.32
C SER A 409 -33.96 -8.25 3.56
N PRO A 410 -32.98 -9.03 3.07
CA PRO A 410 -32.94 -10.48 3.30
C PRO A 410 -32.94 -10.90 4.77
N SER A 411 -32.43 -10.03 5.66
CA SER A 411 -32.33 -10.25 7.10
C SER A 411 -33.43 -9.55 7.90
N ALA A 412 -34.43 -8.97 7.23
CA ALA A 412 -35.58 -8.41 7.91
C ALA A 412 -36.43 -9.54 8.54
N PRO A 413 -37.00 -9.32 9.74
CA PRO A 413 -37.90 -10.29 10.33
C PRO A 413 -39.10 -10.53 9.41
N ALA A 414 -39.58 -11.78 9.36
CA ALA A 414 -40.73 -12.16 8.54
C ALA A 414 -42.01 -11.38 8.92
N VAL A 415 -42.15 -11.05 10.21
CA VAL A 415 -43.29 -10.31 10.75
C VAL A 415 -42.78 -9.19 11.67
N PRO A 416 -43.19 -7.93 11.49
CA PRO A 416 -42.84 -6.85 12.41
C PRO A 416 -43.56 -7.03 13.75
N ARG A 417 -43.03 -6.43 14.83
CA ARG A 417 -43.61 -6.51 16.19
C ARG A 417 -43.65 -7.95 16.71
N SER A 418 -42.58 -8.69 16.41
CA SER A 418 -42.43 -10.08 16.79
C SER A 418 -41.36 -10.26 17.85
N VAL A 419 -41.41 -11.38 18.55
CA VAL A 419 -40.36 -11.86 19.44
C VAL A 419 -39.91 -13.22 18.94
N GLU A 420 -38.60 -13.40 18.87
CA GLU A 420 -37.96 -14.67 18.55
C GLU A 420 -37.08 -15.14 19.71
N LEU A 421 -36.88 -16.45 19.76
CA LEU A 421 -36.10 -17.13 20.79
C LEU A 421 -34.86 -17.73 20.12
N LEU A 422 -33.67 -17.32 20.54
CA LEU A 422 -32.40 -17.78 20.01
C LEU A 422 -31.57 -18.43 21.11
N ILE A 423 -30.82 -19.46 20.75
CA ILE A 423 -29.87 -20.10 21.66
C ILE A 423 -28.57 -19.28 21.65
N LYS A 424 -28.04 -19.01 22.84
CA LYS A 424 -26.82 -18.21 23.06
C LYS A 424 -25.55 -19.01 22.78
#